data_AF-A0A2V9LSD5-F1
#
_entry.id   AF-A0A2V9LSD5-F1
#
_cell.length_a   1.000
_cell.length_b   1.000
_cell.length_c   1.000
_cell.angle_alpha   90.00
_cell.angle_beta   90.00
_cell.angle_gamma   90.00
#
_symmetry.space_group_name_H-M   'P 1'
#
loop_
_entity.id
_entity.type
_entity.pdbx_description
1 polymer ?
#
loop_
_entity_poly.entity_id
_entity_poly.type
_entity_poly.pdbx_seq_one_letter_code
_entity_poly.pdbx_strand_id
1 'polypeptide(L)'
;MKELTQVLRMSPSEIPHRIYGVENWGAGYFGVSEQGCLTVHPTRNPLMGVEFVALLQTLAQRKVRAPYLLRFPQILDTQIKEFHEAFRNSIAEYNYGARHRGVFPMKVNQKRSVVERLLEAGHRYEYGLEVGTKAELAAALTLKMHPGALLVCNGVKDRRYLEWVMISSKIGKNPVIVMEEMSDLKKIL
;
A
#
# COMPACT_ATOMS: atom_id res chain seq x y z
N MET A 1 31.97 -23.39 22.61
CA MET A 1 31.51 -22.90 23.94
C MET A 1 31.62 -21.40 24.15
N LYS A 2 32.51 -20.64 23.47
CA LYS A 2 32.61 -19.17 23.60
C LYS A 2 31.46 -18.38 22.94
N GLU A 3 30.79 -18.91 21.92
CA GLU A 3 29.63 -18.26 21.30
C GLU A 3 28.35 -18.40 22.12
N LEU A 4 28.15 -19.56 22.79
CA LEU A 4 27.03 -19.79 23.71
C LEU A 4 27.13 -18.94 25.00
N THR A 5 28.31 -18.45 25.35
CA THR A 5 28.51 -17.59 26.54
C THR A 5 28.18 -16.11 26.32
N GLN A 6 28.03 -15.66 25.06
CA GLN A 6 27.51 -14.32 24.76
C GLN A 6 25.98 -14.24 24.84
N VAL A 7 25.28 -15.35 24.57
CA VAL A 7 23.80 -15.43 24.64
C VAL A 7 23.28 -15.17 26.05
N LEU A 8 24.07 -15.47 27.08
CA LEU A 8 23.73 -15.27 28.50
C LEU A 8 23.82 -13.80 28.99
N ARG A 9 24.24 -12.84 28.15
CA ARG A 9 24.37 -11.42 28.51
C ARG A 9 23.41 -10.48 27.77
N MET A 10 22.61 -11.02 26.87
CA MET A 10 21.69 -10.21 26.07
C MET A 10 20.34 -10.12 26.78
N SER A 11 19.78 -8.92 26.83
CA SER A 11 18.42 -8.68 27.29
C SER A 11 17.40 -9.40 26.39
N PRO A 12 16.19 -9.68 26.90
CA PRO A 12 15.15 -10.39 26.13
C PRO A 12 14.79 -9.74 24.79
N SER A 13 15.00 -8.44 24.62
CA SER A 13 14.79 -7.73 23.36
C SER A 13 15.96 -7.88 22.38
N GLU A 14 17.21 -7.85 22.85
CA GLU A 14 18.42 -7.89 22.01
C GLU A 14 18.56 -9.21 21.22
N ILE A 15 18.08 -10.33 21.77
CA ILE A 15 18.17 -11.64 21.10
C ILE A 15 17.30 -11.66 19.82
N PRO A 16 15.99 -11.33 19.87
CA PRO A 16 15.17 -11.16 18.68
C PRO A 16 15.70 -10.16 17.67
N HIS A 17 16.22 -9.01 18.12
CA HIS A 17 16.80 -8.00 17.24
C HIS A 17 17.95 -8.58 16.40
N ARG A 18 18.88 -9.28 17.07
CA ARG A 18 20.04 -9.89 16.41
C ARG A 18 19.70 -11.09 15.53
N ILE A 19 18.78 -11.96 15.97
CA ILE A 19 18.47 -13.22 15.28
C ILE A 19 17.45 -13.00 14.15
N TYR A 20 16.38 -12.24 14.42
CA TYR A 20 15.29 -12.03 13.46
C TYR A 20 15.42 -10.72 12.67
N GLY A 21 16.34 -9.84 13.06
CA GLY A 21 16.64 -8.60 12.32
C GLY A 21 15.43 -7.68 12.22
N VAL A 22 14.56 -7.63 13.23
CA VAL A 22 13.29 -6.88 13.19
C VAL A 22 13.52 -5.41 12.87
N GLU A 23 14.62 -4.82 13.33
CA GLU A 23 15.02 -3.44 13.00
C GLU A 23 15.26 -3.20 11.51
N ASN A 24 15.66 -4.22 10.75
CA ASN A 24 16.01 -4.09 9.33
C ASN A 24 14.78 -4.04 8.41
N TRP A 25 13.70 -4.72 8.79
CA TRP A 25 12.49 -4.83 7.96
C TRP A 25 11.23 -4.23 8.62
N GLY A 26 11.24 -4.07 9.94
CA GLY A 26 10.11 -3.59 10.71
C GLY A 26 9.76 -2.13 10.43
N ALA A 27 10.72 -1.34 9.91
CA ALA A 27 10.55 0.02 9.42
C ALA A 27 9.79 0.93 10.42
N GLY A 28 10.02 0.75 11.72
CA GLY A 28 9.32 1.46 12.79
C GLY A 28 7.85 1.08 13.01
N TYR A 29 7.28 0.20 12.17
CA TYR A 29 5.94 -0.37 12.37
C TYR A 29 5.97 -1.60 13.24
N PHE A 30 7.03 -2.41 13.16
CA PHE A 30 7.19 -3.62 13.94
C PHE A 30 8.45 -3.54 14.79
N GLY A 31 8.38 -4.07 16.00
CA GLY A 31 9.47 -4.06 16.96
C GLY A 31 9.32 -5.17 17.99
N VAL A 32 10.17 -5.12 19.01
CA VAL A 32 10.19 -6.07 20.11
C VAL A 32 10.17 -5.27 21.40
N SER A 33 9.25 -5.60 22.31
CA SER A 33 9.18 -4.95 23.62
C SER A 33 10.34 -5.40 24.52
N GLU A 34 10.54 -4.72 25.65
CA GLU A 34 11.55 -5.11 26.65
C GLU A 34 11.34 -6.53 27.18
N GLN A 35 10.11 -7.03 27.12
CA GLN A 35 9.71 -8.38 27.53
C GLN A 35 9.97 -9.43 26.44
N GLY A 36 10.47 -9.02 25.27
CA GLY A 36 10.74 -9.90 24.13
C GLY A 36 9.52 -10.20 23.26
N CYS A 37 8.41 -9.46 23.40
CA CYS A 37 7.18 -9.67 22.63
C CYS A 37 7.16 -8.83 21.35
N LEU A 38 6.60 -9.37 20.26
CA LEU A 38 6.40 -8.63 19.01
C LEU A 38 5.39 -7.49 19.23
N THR A 39 5.78 -6.27 18.84
CA THR A 39 4.92 -5.08 18.88
C THR A 39 4.56 -4.61 17.47
N VAL A 40 3.42 -3.94 17.35
CA VAL A 40 3.03 -3.17 16.16
C VAL A 40 2.72 -1.73 16.55
N HIS A 41 3.30 -0.78 15.84
CA HIS A 41 3.08 0.66 15.91
C HIS A 41 2.58 1.15 14.54
N PRO A 42 1.27 1.04 14.24
CA PRO A 42 0.74 1.27 12.89
C PRO A 42 1.02 2.64 12.28
N THR A 43 1.39 3.63 13.10
CA THR A 43 1.70 5.00 12.69
C THR A 43 3.18 5.38 12.88
N ARG A 44 4.03 4.40 13.25
CA ARG A 44 5.40 4.59 13.76
C ARG A 44 5.52 5.45 15.03
N ASN A 45 4.40 5.88 15.62
CA ASN A 45 4.41 6.55 16.91
C ASN A 45 4.63 5.52 18.03
N PRO A 46 5.72 5.62 18.82
CA PRO A 46 5.98 4.69 19.92
C PRO A 46 4.85 4.64 20.96
N LEU A 47 4.12 5.75 21.14
CA LEU A 47 2.99 5.85 22.07
C LEU A 47 1.70 5.19 21.54
N MET A 48 1.63 4.90 20.24
CA MET A 48 0.48 4.25 19.61
C MET A 48 0.86 2.85 19.11
N GLY A 49 1.31 2.02 20.04
CA GLY A 49 1.66 0.62 19.81
C GLY A 49 0.80 -0.36 20.58
N VAL A 50 0.79 -1.61 20.13
CA VAL A 50 0.20 -2.74 20.85
C VAL A 50 1.07 -3.98 20.69
N GLU A 51 1.21 -4.77 21.76
CA GLU A 51 1.81 -6.09 21.67
C GLU A 51 0.87 -7.07 20.96
N PHE A 52 1.40 -7.89 20.05
CA PHE A 52 0.59 -8.87 19.33
C PHE A 52 -0.10 -9.84 20.29
N VAL A 53 0.57 -10.27 21.36
CA VAL A 53 -0.02 -11.19 22.35
C VAL A 53 -1.30 -10.60 22.95
N ALA A 54 -1.27 -9.32 23.36
CA ALA A 54 -2.45 -8.63 23.90
C ALA A 54 -3.57 -8.49 22.86
N LEU A 55 -3.20 -8.22 21.60
CA LEU A 55 -4.17 -8.16 20.49
C LEU A 55 -4.85 -9.52 20.25
N LEU A 56 -4.09 -10.61 20.25
CA LEU A 56 -4.60 -11.97 20.07
C LEU A 56 -5.50 -12.40 21.23
N GLN A 57 -5.14 -12.07 22.46
CA GLN A 57 -5.97 -12.31 23.64
C GLN A 57 -7.31 -11.57 23.55
N THR A 58 -7.29 -10.31 23.08
CA THR A 58 -8.52 -9.53 22.86
C THR A 58 -9.43 -10.18 21.83
N LEU A 59 -8.87 -10.71 20.73
CA LEU A 59 -9.64 -11.42 19.70
C LEU A 59 -10.25 -12.73 20.23
N ALA A 60 -9.49 -13.48 21.02
CA ALA A 60 -9.97 -14.70 21.67
C ALA A 60 -11.12 -14.42 22.65
N GLN A 61 -11.03 -13.35 23.45
CA GLN A 61 -12.11 -12.92 24.35
C GLN A 61 -13.38 -12.54 23.58
N ARG A 62 -13.23 -11.97 22.37
CA ARG A 62 -14.33 -11.69 21.44
C ARG A 62 -14.85 -12.91 20.69
N LYS A 63 -14.40 -14.12 21.05
CA LYS A 63 -14.76 -15.40 20.41
C LYS A 63 -14.42 -15.46 18.93
N VAL A 64 -13.49 -14.63 18.46
CA VAL A 64 -12.93 -14.75 17.11
C VAL A 64 -11.94 -15.91 17.14
N ARG A 65 -12.09 -16.88 16.23
CA ARG A 65 -11.21 -18.04 16.16
C ARG A 65 -10.09 -17.79 15.17
N ALA A 66 -8.90 -18.31 15.49
CA ALA A 66 -7.76 -18.35 14.58
C ALA A 66 -8.05 -19.29 13.37
N PRO A 67 -7.37 -19.13 12.23
CA PRO A 67 -6.27 -18.19 11.95
C PRO A 67 -6.74 -16.74 11.74
N TYR A 68 -5.89 -15.78 12.13
CA TYR A 68 -6.19 -14.35 11.98
C TYR A 68 -5.42 -13.74 10.81
N LEU A 69 -6.07 -12.83 10.09
CA LEU A 69 -5.43 -11.92 9.13
C LEU A 69 -5.61 -10.48 9.61
N LEU A 70 -4.58 -9.95 10.26
CA LEU A 70 -4.59 -8.60 10.82
C LEU A 70 -4.16 -7.60 9.74
N ARG A 71 -4.89 -6.49 9.65
CA ARG A 71 -4.60 -5.39 8.74
C ARG A 71 -4.52 -4.11 9.54
N PHE A 72 -3.52 -3.30 9.24
CA PHE A 72 -3.27 -2.01 9.89
C PHE A 72 -3.35 -0.92 8.81
N PRO A 73 -4.55 -0.40 8.51
CA PRO A 73 -4.75 0.62 7.47
C PRO A 73 -3.85 1.86 7.65
N GLN A 74 -3.51 2.19 8.89
CA GLN A 74 -2.64 3.31 9.22
C GLN A 74 -1.24 3.18 8.61
N ILE A 75 -0.74 1.96 8.43
CA ILE A 75 0.54 1.71 7.75
C ILE A 75 0.45 2.15 6.28
N LEU A 76 -0.70 1.95 5.64
CA LEU A 76 -0.90 2.42 4.26
C LEU A 76 -0.86 3.95 4.20
N ASP A 77 -1.43 4.63 5.20
CA ASP A 77 -1.44 6.10 5.25
C ASP A 77 -0.03 6.69 5.32
N THR A 78 0.79 6.16 6.23
CA THR A 78 2.16 6.60 6.43
C THR A 78 3.03 6.24 5.23
N GLN A 79 2.90 5.03 4.67
CA GLN A 79 3.65 4.64 3.46
C GLN A 79 3.29 5.49 2.24
N ILE A 80 2.01 5.80 2.02
CA ILE A 80 1.59 6.66 0.89
C ILE A 80 2.10 8.08 1.05
N LYS A 81 2.02 8.63 2.26
CA LYS A 81 2.62 9.94 2.57
C LYS A 81 4.12 9.92 2.26
N GLU A 82 4.87 8.98 2.81
CA GLU A 82 6.33 8.90 2.64
C GLU A 82 6.74 8.73 1.18
N PHE A 83 6.05 7.86 0.44
CA PHE A 83 6.27 7.67 -0.98
C PHE A 83 6.16 8.99 -1.74
N HIS A 84 5.08 9.74 -1.54
CA HIS A 84 4.89 11.00 -2.26
C HIS A 84 5.79 12.13 -1.77
N GLU A 85 6.05 12.24 -0.47
CA GLU A 85 6.97 13.26 0.06
C GLU A 85 8.41 13.01 -0.41
N ALA A 86 8.85 11.76 -0.55
CA ALA A 86 10.17 11.45 -1.10
C ALA A 86 10.34 12.04 -2.51
N PHE A 87 9.36 11.82 -3.40
CA PHE A 87 9.40 12.42 -4.74
C PHE A 87 9.31 13.94 -4.72
N ARG A 88 8.48 14.53 -3.86
CA ARG A 88 8.37 16.00 -3.73
C ARG A 88 9.68 16.63 -3.28
N ASN A 89 10.34 16.03 -2.30
CA ASN A 89 11.64 16.48 -1.81
C ASN A 89 12.68 16.45 -2.92
N SER A 90 12.79 15.35 -3.67
CA SER A 90 13.72 15.27 -4.81
C SER A 90 13.35 16.25 -5.92
N ILE A 91 12.07 16.43 -6.26
CA ILE A 91 11.67 17.43 -7.27
C ILE A 91 12.12 18.84 -6.87
N ALA A 92 11.96 19.20 -5.58
CA ALA A 92 12.38 20.49 -5.07
C ALA A 92 13.92 20.63 -5.06
N GLU A 93 14.64 19.61 -4.61
CA GLU A 93 16.12 19.58 -4.55
C GLU A 93 16.74 19.79 -5.94
N TYR A 94 16.19 19.13 -6.96
CA TYR A 94 16.70 19.20 -8.33
C TYR A 94 16.01 20.27 -9.19
N ASN A 95 15.13 21.10 -8.60
CA ASN A 95 14.34 22.12 -9.29
C ASN A 95 13.65 21.60 -10.57
N TYR A 96 13.07 20.39 -10.49
CA TYR A 96 12.45 19.73 -11.63
C TYR A 96 11.08 20.37 -11.94
N GLY A 97 10.86 20.79 -13.18
CA GLY A 97 9.69 21.58 -13.56
C GLY A 97 8.35 20.83 -13.65
N ALA A 98 8.33 19.51 -13.47
CA ALA A 98 7.10 18.72 -13.54
C ALA A 98 6.75 18.10 -12.18
N ARG A 99 5.51 17.59 -12.06
CA ARG A 99 5.00 16.99 -10.82
C ARG A 99 5.04 15.46 -10.88
N HIS A 100 5.28 14.84 -9.72
CA HIS A 100 5.08 13.41 -9.54
C HIS A 100 3.58 13.10 -9.37
N ARG A 101 3.10 12.05 -10.06
CA ARG A 101 1.76 11.47 -9.90
C ARG A 101 1.91 9.96 -9.79
N GLY A 102 1.52 9.41 -8.64
CA GLY A 102 1.58 7.97 -8.39
C GLY A 102 0.29 7.27 -8.82
N VAL A 103 0.42 5.99 -9.19
CA VAL A 103 -0.72 5.10 -9.43
C VAL A 103 -0.52 3.77 -8.73
N PHE A 104 -1.58 3.20 -8.14
CA PHE A 104 -1.54 1.89 -7.53
C PHE A 104 -1.97 0.80 -8.53
N PRO A 105 -1.12 -0.20 -8.81
CA PRO A 105 -1.48 -1.30 -9.69
C PRO A 105 -2.45 -2.26 -8.98
N MET A 106 -3.70 -2.30 -9.44
CA MET A 106 -4.77 -3.09 -8.80
C MET A 106 -4.43 -4.58 -8.71
N LYS A 107 -3.63 -5.10 -9.66
CA LYS A 107 -3.17 -6.49 -9.70
C LYS A 107 -2.48 -6.95 -8.41
N VAL A 108 -1.89 -6.03 -7.64
CA VAL A 108 -1.20 -6.34 -6.38
C VAL A 108 -2.18 -6.68 -5.27
N ASN A 109 -3.30 -5.95 -5.16
CA ASN A 109 -4.32 -6.21 -4.15
C ASN A 109 -5.66 -5.56 -4.52
N GLN A 110 -6.61 -6.36 -5.00
CA GLN A 110 -7.94 -5.89 -5.41
C GLN A 110 -8.94 -5.77 -4.25
N LYS A 111 -8.54 -6.02 -2.99
CA LYS A 111 -9.47 -5.92 -1.85
C LYS A 111 -9.94 -4.47 -1.69
N ARG A 112 -11.25 -4.27 -1.78
CA ARG A 112 -11.91 -2.96 -1.65
C ARG A 112 -11.37 -2.14 -0.46
N SER A 113 -11.27 -2.73 0.72
CA SER A 113 -10.80 -2.03 1.93
C SER A 113 -9.36 -1.53 1.84
N VAL A 114 -8.51 -2.18 1.04
CA VAL A 114 -7.13 -1.74 0.81
C VAL A 114 -7.12 -0.62 -0.22
N VAL A 115 -7.81 -0.82 -1.35
CA VAL A 115 -7.81 0.15 -2.45
C VAL A 115 -8.50 1.46 -2.03
N GLU A 116 -9.66 1.40 -1.35
CA GLU A 116 -10.33 2.59 -0.82
C GLU A 116 -9.42 3.34 0.14
N ARG A 117 -8.72 2.64 1.04
CA ARG A 117 -7.81 3.31 1.98
C ARG A 117 -6.63 3.97 1.28
N LEU A 118 -6.03 3.31 0.29
CA LEU A 118 -4.94 3.86 -0.51
C LEU A 118 -5.37 5.14 -1.24
N LEU A 119 -6.58 5.14 -1.82
CA LEU A 119 -7.14 6.31 -2.50
C LEU A 119 -7.46 7.45 -1.53
N GLU A 120 -7.99 7.15 -0.34
CA GLU A 120 -8.23 8.13 0.71
C GLU A 120 -6.92 8.78 1.20
N ALA A 121 -5.94 7.96 1.57
CA ALA A 121 -4.63 8.43 2.01
C ALA A 121 -3.89 9.23 0.92
N GLY A 122 -4.04 8.79 -0.32
CA GLY A 122 -3.44 9.38 -1.51
C GLY A 122 -4.20 10.56 -2.11
N HIS A 123 -5.37 10.93 -1.56
CA HIS A 123 -6.27 11.89 -2.19
C HIS A 123 -5.60 13.25 -2.45
N ARG A 124 -4.86 13.77 -1.46
CA ARG A 124 -4.12 15.04 -1.57
C ARG A 124 -2.93 15.00 -2.55
N TYR A 125 -2.57 13.82 -3.02
CA TYR A 125 -1.48 13.58 -3.96
C TYR A 125 -1.98 13.23 -5.36
N GLU A 126 -3.29 13.33 -5.60
CA GLU A 126 -3.93 12.88 -6.84
C GLU A 126 -3.61 11.40 -7.15
N TYR A 127 -3.49 10.55 -6.12
CA TYR A 127 -3.08 9.16 -6.29
C TYR A 127 -4.11 8.37 -7.08
N GLY A 128 -3.65 7.73 -8.15
CA GLY A 128 -4.49 7.04 -9.12
C GLY A 128 -4.44 5.53 -9.05
N LEU A 129 -5.05 4.87 -10.03
CA LEU A 129 -5.05 3.42 -10.19
C LEU A 129 -4.47 3.03 -11.54
N GLU A 130 -3.80 1.89 -11.57
CA GLU A 130 -3.51 1.15 -12.79
C GLU A 130 -4.36 -0.12 -12.81
N VAL A 131 -4.99 -0.38 -13.96
CA VAL A 131 -5.85 -1.53 -14.20
C VAL A 131 -5.37 -2.29 -15.42
N GLY A 132 -5.22 -3.60 -15.31
CA GLY A 132 -4.71 -4.47 -16.38
C GLY A 132 -5.78 -5.35 -17.04
N THR A 133 -6.99 -5.39 -16.48
CA THR A 133 -8.07 -6.26 -16.96
C THR A 133 -9.42 -5.56 -16.96
N LYS A 134 -10.37 -6.08 -17.76
CA LYS A 134 -11.75 -5.56 -17.80
C LYS A 134 -12.44 -5.62 -16.43
N ALA A 135 -12.14 -6.63 -15.61
CA ALA A 135 -12.69 -6.77 -14.27
C ALA A 135 -12.12 -5.71 -13.31
N GLU A 136 -10.82 -5.43 -13.38
CA GLU A 136 -10.18 -4.36 -12.61
C GLU A 136 -10.69 -2.98 -13.04
N LEU A 137 -10.85 -2.75 -14.34
CA LEU A 137 -11.47 -1.53 -14.85
C LEU A 137 -12.89 -1.36 -14.29
N ALA A 138 -13.74 -2.40 -14.38
CA ALA A 138 -15.08 -2.36 -13.80
C ALA A 138 -15.07 -1.97 -12.32
N ALA A 139 -14.18 -2.57 -11.53
CA ALA A 139 -14.03 -2.23 -10.11
C ALA A 139 -13.58 -0.77 -9.92
N ALA A 140 -12.56 -0.32 -10.64
CA ALA A 140 -12.02 1.05 -10.55
C ALA A 140 -13.05 2.14 -10.89
N LEU A 141 -13.97 1.85 -11.82
CA LEU A 141 -15.04 2.78 -12.18
C LEU A 141 -16.03 3.03 -11.01
N THR A 142 -16.19 2.06 -10.10
CA THR A 142 -17.07 2.19 -8.92
C THR A 142 -16.45 2.96 -7.74
N LEU A 143 -15.12 3.12 -7.73
CA LEU A 143 -14.40 3.72 -6.61
C LEU A 143 -14.41 5.25 -6.70
N LYS A 144 -14.44 5.93 -5.55
CA LYS A 144 -14.24 7.38 -5.50
C LYS A 144 -12.74 7.67 -5.63
N MET A 145 -12.39 8.54 -6.58
CA MET A 145 -11.01 8.96 -6.83
C MET A 145 -10.96 10.48 -6.89
N HIS A 146 -9.80 11.06 -6.61
CA HIS A 146 -9.58 12.49 -6.85
C HIS A 146 -9.85 12.78 -8.36
N PRO A 147 -10.50 13.90 -8.74
CA PRO A 147 -10.77 14.20 -10.15
C PRO A 147 -9.49 14.32 -11.01
N GLY A 148 -8.41 14.78 -10.38
CA GLY A 148 -7.08 14.81 -10.96
C GLY A 148 -6.31 13.50 -10.86
N ALA A 149 -6.86 12.40 -10.33
CA ALA A 149 -6.14 11.13 -10.26
C ALA A 149 -6.19 10.38 -11.58
N LEU A 150 -5.07 9.78 -11.99
CA LEU A 150 -5.00 8.99 -13.22
C LEU A 150 -5.69 7.64 -13.06
N LEU A 151 -6.36 7.19 -14.13
CA LEU A 151 -6.76 5.80 -14.31
C LEU A 151 -5.98 5.24 -15.49
N VAL A 152 -4.85 4.59 -15.21
CA VAL A 152 -3.98 4.02 -16.23
C VAL A 152 -4.52 2.66 -16.66
N CYS A 153 -4.86 2.53 -17.93
CA CYS A 153 -5.51 1.36 -18.50
C CYS A 153 -4.50 0.58 -19.35
N ASN A 154 -4.04 -0.55 -18.80
CA ASN A 154 -3.04 -1.44 -19.37
C ASN A 154 -3.62 -2.82 -19.72
N GLY A 155 -2.80 -3.71 -20.28
CA GLY A 155 -3.16 -5.09 -20.59
C GLY A 155 -3.96 -5.26 -21.88
N VAL A 156 -4.63 -6.42 -22.03
CA VAL A 156 -5.36 -6.79 -23.24
C VAL A 156 -6.64 -5.99 -23.40
N LYS A 157 -6.77 -5.29 -24.53
CA LYS A 157 -7.89 -4.38 -24.81
C LYS A 157 -8.78 -4.96 -25.91
N ASP A 158 -9.93 -5.47 -25.49
CA ASP A 158 -11.04 -5.72 -26.40
C ASP A 158 -11.83 -4.42 -26.66
N ARG A 159 -12.72 -4.43 -27.65
CA ARG A 159 -13.52 -3.25 -28.00
C ARG A 159 -14.35 -2.72 -26.83
N ARG A 160 -14.94 -3.60 -26.02
CA ARG A 160 -15.77 -3.20 -24.87
C ARG A 160 -14.94 -2.55 -23.77
N TYR A 161 -13.73 -3.04 -23.54
CA TYR A 161 -12.78 -2.44 -22.62
C TYR A 161 -12.51 -0.98 -23.03
N LEU A 162 -12.17 -0.75 -24.29
CA LEU A 162 -11.92 0.59 -24.82
C LEU A 162 -13.15 1.50 -24.72
N GLU A 163 -14.34 0.99 -25.05
CA GLU A 163 -15.61 1.72 -24.88
C GLU A 163 -15.80 2.16 -23.42
N TRP A 164 -15.53 1.29 -22.45
CA TRP A 164 -15.62 1.62 -21.03
C TRP A 164 -14.60 2.66 -20.59
N VAL A 165 -13.36 2.57 -21.09
CA VAL A 165 -12.34 3.58 -20.81
C VAL A 165 -12.77 4.94 -21.35
N MET A 166 -13.30 5.01 -22.57
CA MET A 166 -13.78 6.28 -23.16
C MET A 166 -14.97 6.86 -22.41
N ILE A 167 -15.91 6.01 -21.97
CA ILE A 167 -17.06 6.44 -21.15
C ILE A 167 -16.61 6.90 -19.76
N SER A 168 -15.52 6.35 -19.21
CA SER A 168 -15.02 6.72 -17.89
C SER A 168 -14.71 8.22 -17.76
N SER A 169 -14.24 8.85 -18.83
CA SER A 169 -14.02 10.31 -18.87
C SER A 169 -15.31 11.10 -18.63
N LYS A 170 -16.45 10.61 -19.13
CA LYS A 170 -17.76 11.26 -18.96
C LYS A 170 -18.28 11.20 -17.52
N ILE A 171 -17.78 10.27 -16.71
CA ILE A 171 -18.13 10.14 -15.28
C ILE A 171 -17.04 10.72 -14.37
N GLY A 172 -16.18 11.59 -14.91
CA GLY A 172 -15.20 12.35 -14.13
C GLY A 172 -13.92 11.58 -13.79
N LYS A 173 -13.63 10.45 -14.47
CA LYS A 173 -12.33 9.79 -14.38
C LYS A 173 -11.34 10.43 -15.36
N ASN A 174 -10.05 10.26 -15.12
CA ASN A 174 -8.97 10.73 -16.01
C ASN A 174 -8.22 9.53 -16.60
N PRO A 175 -8.80 8.83 -17.60
CA PRO A 175 -8.20 7.63 -18.15
C PRO A 175 -6.98 7.93 -19.04
N VAL A 176 -6.00 7.05 -18.97
CA VAL A 176 -4.85 7.02 -19.89
C VAL A 176 -4.73 5.60 -20.44
N ILE A 177 -4.91 5.45 -21.76
CA ILE A 177 -4.79 4.14 -22.42
C ILE A 177 -3.31 3.91 -22.76
N VAL A 178 -2.73 2.82 -22.23
CA VAL A 178 -1.39 2.39 -22.58
C VAL A 178 -1.46 1.51 -23.83
N MET A 179 -0.93 1.99 -24.95
CA MET A 179 -0.91 1.22 -26.19
C MET A 179 0.20 0.17 -26.13
N GLU A 180 -0.16 -1.11 -26.12
CA GLU A 180 0.81 -2.22 -26.09
C GLU A 180 1.14 -2.73 -27.50
N GLU A 181 0.14 -2.70 -28.40
CA GLU A 181 0.27 -3.16 -29.78
C GLU A 181 -0.35 -2.17 -30.77
N MET A 182 0.14 -2.18 -32.02
CA MET A 182 -0.47 -1.42 -33.12
C MET A 182 -1.93 -1.83 -33.39
N SER A 183 -2.31 -3.06 -33.01
CA SER A 183 -3.68 -3.57 -33.13
C SER A 183 -4.66 -2.78 -32.26
N ASP A 184 -4.23 -2.26 -31.10
CA ASP A 184 -5.05 -1.44 -30.21
C ASP A 184 -5.44 -0.12 -30.88
N LEU A 185 -4.54 0.47 -31.67
CA LEU A 185 -4.79 1.76 -32.32
C LEU A 185 -5.93 1.65 -33.34
N LYS A 186 -5.96 0.55 -34.08
CA LYS A 186 -7.03 0.24 -35.06
C LYS A 186 -8.40 -0.01 -34.41
N LYS A 187 -8.45 -0.29 -33.11
CA LYS A 187 -9.71 -0.49 -32.37
C LYS A 187 -10.30 0.83 -31.85
N ILE A 188 -9.46 1.87 -31.76
CA ILE A 188 -9.83 3.21 -31.26
C ILE A 188 -10.18 4.15 -32.42
N LEU A 189 -9.43 4.08 -33.52
CA LEU A 189 -9.69 4.80 -34.77
C LEU A 189 -10.90 4.22 -35.51
#